data_AF-A0A7C1A7D8-F1
#
_entry.id   AF-A0A7C1A7D8-F1
#
_cell.length_a   1.000
_cell.length_b   1.000
_cell.length_c   1.000
_cell.angle_alpha   90.00
_cell.angle_beta   90.00
_cell.angle_gamma   90.00
#
_symmetry.space_group_name_H-M   'P 1'
#
loop_
_entity.id
_entity.type
_entity.pdbx_description
1 polymer ?
#
loop_
_entity_poly.entity_id
_entity_poly.type
_entity_poly.pdbx_seq_one_letter_code
_entity_poly.pdbx_strand_id
1 'polypeptide(L)' 'MSGLVSLNETIALLVLAVGLAMVFGNGLALVKGSRGEGPDGQTLYAGRAWFLLVAGVVITIWAVASLIG' A
#
# COMPACT_ATOMS: atom_id res chain seq x y z
N MET A 1 -10.64 -24.56 -11.61
CA MET A 1 -11.15 -23.77 -10.48
C MET A 1 -11.84 -24.72 -9.52
N SER A 2 -11.15 -25.13 -8.45
CA SER A 2 -11.67 -26.10 -7.49
C SER A 2 -11.40 -25.62 -6.05
N GLY A 3 -12.43 -25.01 -5.46
CA GLY A 3 -12.76 -25.10 -4.04
C GLY A 3 -12.05 -24.18 -3.04
N LEU A 4 -10.75 -23.93 -3.15
CA LEU A 4 -9.99 -23.22 -2.10
C LEU A 4 -8.89 -22.36 -2.71
N VAL A 5 -8.80 -21.09 -2.30
CA VAL A 5 -7.64 -20.23 -2.57
C VAL A 5 -6.41 -20.94 -2.01
N SER A 6 -5.38 -21.16 -2.82
CA SER A 6 -4.17 -21.80 -2.32
C SER A 6 -3.51 -20.91 -1.24
N LEU A 7 -2.76 -21.49 -0.31
CA LEU A 7 -2.04 -20.70 0.70
C LEU A 7 -1.15 -19.64 0.03
N ASN A 8 -0.52 -19.99 -1.09
CA ASN A 8 0.32 -19.09 -1.86
C ASN A 8 -0.48 -17.90 -2.43
N GLU A 9 -1.61 -18.16 -3.08
CA GLU A 9 -2.51 -17.11 -3.58
C GLU A 9 -3.04 -16.25 -2.43
N THR A 10 -3.38 -16.86 -1.29
CA THR A 10 -3.87 -16.14 -0.12
C THR A 10 -2.80 -15.17 0.40
N ILE A 11 -1.56 -15.62 0.53
CA ILE A 11 -0.43 -14.78 0.94
C ILE A 11 -0.24 -13.64 -0.07
N ALA A 12 -0.26 -13.95 -1.37
CA ALA A 12 -0.11 -12.94 -2.41
C ALA A 12 -1.24 -11.89 -2.36
N LEU A 13 -2.49 -12.30 -2.16
CA LEU A 13 -3.64 -11.40 -2.01
C LEU A 13 -3.55 -10.54 -0.73
N LEU A 14 -3.09 -11.10 0.39
CA LEU A 14 -2.86 -10.34 1.63
C LEU A 14 -1.76 -9.30 1.46
N VAL A 15 -0.62 -9.68 0.85
CA VAL A 15 0.48 -8.76 0.55
C VAL A 15 0.02 -7.68 -0.42
N LEU A 16 -0.79 -8.04 -1.42
CA LEU A 16 -1.38 -7.08 -2.36
C LEU A 16 -2.27 -6.07 -1.64
N ALA A 17 -3.17 -6.52 -0.78
CA ALA A 17 -4.06 -5.65 -0.02
C ALA A 17 -3.27 -4.68 0.87
N VAL A 18 -2.23 -5.16 1.55
CA VAL A 18 -1.33 -4.36 2.38
C VAL A 18 -0.54 -3.35 1.54
N GLY A 19 -0.05 -3.77 0.38
CA GLY A 19 0.62 -2.89 -0.59
C GLY A 19 -0.27 -1.75 -1.04
N LEU A 20 -1.48 -2.07 -1.50
CA LEU A 20 -2.47 -1.07 -1.92
C LEU A 20 -2.84 -0.13 -0.76
N ALA A 21 -3.05 -0.64 0.45
CA ALA A 21 -3.33 0.19 1.62
C ALA A 21 -2.20 1.18 1.91
N MET A 22 -0.94 0.76 1.77
CA MET A 22 0.21 1.66 1.91
C MET A 22 0.26 2.69 0.77
N VAL A 23 0.04 2.28 -0.48
CA VAL A 23 0.05 3.20 -1.63
C VAL A 23 -1.03 4.27 -1.49
N PHE A 24 -2.27 3.87 -1.28
CA PHE A 24 -3.39 4.80 -1.18
C PHE A 24 -3.35 5.62 0.11
N GLY A 25 -3.08 4.99 1.26
CA GLY A 25 -3.03 5.69 2.55
C GLY A 25 -1.96 6.77 2.59
N ASN A 26 -0.73 6.44 2.18
CA ASN A 26 0.37 7.41 2.20
C ASN A 26 0.31 8.39 1.03
N GLY A 27 -0.15 7.96 -0.15
CA GLY A 27 -0.36 8.87 -1.28
C GLY A 27 -1.40 9.95 -0.95
N LEU A 28 -2.54 9.57 -0.37
CA LEU A 28 -3.54 10.52 0.09
C LEU A 28 -3.00 11.42 1.22
N ALA A 29 -2.22 10.87 2.15
CA ALA A 29 -1.61 11.66 3.21
C ALA A 29 -0.65 12.73 2.67
N LEU A 30 0.18 12.38 1.67
CA LEU A 30 1.09 13.33 1.01
C LEU A 30 0.32 14.42 0.26
N VAL A 31 -0.74 14.07 -0.47
CA VAL A 31 -1.58 15.05 -1.18
C VAL A 31 -2.24 16.01 -0.20
N LYS A 32 -2.89 15.50 0.85
CA LYS A 32 -3.56 16.33 1.86
C LYS A 32 -2.56 17.19 2.64
N GLY A 33 -1.44 16.61 3.08
CA GLY A 33 -0.38 17.35 3.78
C GLY A 33 0.23 18.46 2.92
N SER A 34 0.38 18.24 1.61
CA SER A 34 0.85 19.29 0.68
C SER A 34 -0.13 20.47 0.55
N ARG A 35 -1.42 20.23 0.82
CA ARG A 35 -2.48 21.25 0.82
C ARG A 35 -2.69 21.90 2.19
N GLY A 36 -1.90 21.52 3.20
CA GLY A 36 -2.11 21.94 4.59
C GLY A 36 -3.36 21.32 5.23
N GLU A 37 -3.97 20.32 4.59
CA GLU A 37 -5.11 19.58 5.09
C GLU A 37 -4.58 18.41 5.94
N GLY A 38 -4.74 18.45 7.25
CA GLY A 38 -4.26 17.41 8.15
C GLY A 38 -5.09 17.35 9.42
N PRO A 39 -5.13 16.19 10.12
CA PRO A 39 -5.81 16.09 11.40
C PRO A 39 -5.21 17.09 12.39
N ASP A 40 -6.09 17.88 13.01
CA ASP A 40 -5.87 18.94 14.00
C ASP A 40 -4.44 19.05 14.55
N GLY A 41 -3.62 19.89 13.92
CA GLY A 41 -2.31 20.30 14.43
C GLY A 41 -1.18 19.27 14.28
N GLN A 42 -1.40 18.10 13.68
CA GLN A 42 -0.34 17.13 13.44
C GLN A 42 0.42 17.44 12.13
N THR A 43 1.74 17.59 12.25
CA THR A 43 2.62 17.74 11.09
C THR A 43 2.81 16.39 10.40
N LEU A 44 2.60 16.35 9.08
CA LEU A 44 2.88 15.16 8.29
C LEU A 44 4.40 14.89 8.29
N TYR A 45 4.81 13.72 8.76
CA TYR A 45 6.18 13.23 8.60
C TYR A 45 6.38 12.74 7.16
N ALA A 46 6.63 13.68 6.24
CA ALA A 46 6.72 13.42 4.81
C ALA A 46 7.72 12.31 4.44
N GLY A 47 8.86 12.23 5.14
CA GLY A 47 9.86 11.17 4.90
C GLY A 47 9.31 9.76 5.14
N ARG A 48 8.54 9.56 6.23
CA ARG A 48 7.89 8.26 6.52
C ARG A 48 6.81 7.95 5.49
N ALA A 49 6.00 8.94 5.11
CA ALA A 49 4.94 8.75 4.13
C ALA A 49 5.51 8.36 2.76
N TRP A 50 6.59 9.01 2.30
CA TRP A 50 7.28 8.64 1.07
C TRP A 50 7.89 7.23 1.13
N PHE A 51 8.55 6.89 2.22
CA PHE A 51 9.10 5.54 2.41
C PHE A 51 8.02 4.46 2.30
N LEU A 52 6.91 4.64 3.02
CA LEU A 52 5.80 3.68 2.99
C LEU A 52 5.09 3.65 1.64
N LEU A 53 5.00 4.77 0.93
CA LEU A 53 4.48 4.81 -0.44
C LEU A 53 5.35 3.98 -1.38
N VAL A 54 6.67 4.20 -1.38
CA VAL A 54 7.61 3.46 -2.23
C VAL A 54 7.61 1.97 -1.89
N ALA A 55 7.69 1.62 -0.60
CA ALA A 55 7.62 0.24 -0.15
C ALA A 55 6.30 -0.42 -0.59
N GLY A 56 5.17 0.29 -0.44
CA GLY A 56 3.85 -0.13 -0.90
C GLY A 56 3.81 -0.42 -2.40
N VAL A 57 4.39 0.45 -3.23
CA VAL A 57 4.48 0.23 -4.69
C VAL A 57 5.27 -1.03 -5.01
N VAL A 58 6.45 -1.21 -4.39
CA VAL A 58 7.32 -2.37 -4.64
C VAL A 58 6.59 -3.68 -4.29
N ILE A 59 5.97 -3.77 -3.11
CA ILE A 59 5.30 -5.00 -2.71
C ILE A 59 4.00 -5.24 -3.50
N THR A 60 3.31 -4.19 -3.93
CA THR A 60 2.13 -4.30 -4.81
C THR A 60 2.53 -4.91 -6.15
N ILE A 61 3.60 -4.39 -6.77
CA ILE A 61 4.10 -4.91 -8.05
C ILE A 61 4.51 -6.38 -7.89
N TRP A 62 5.23 -6.71 -6.82
CA TRP A 62 5.63 -8.10 -6.55
C TRP A 62 4.42 -9.01 -6.35
N ALA A 63 3.43 -8.61 -5.57
CA ALA A 63 2.24 -9.43 -5.32
C ALA A 63 1.39 -9.63 -6.59
N VAL A 64 1.24 -8.61 -7.42
CA VAL A 64 0.58 -8.73 -8.73
C VAL A 64 1.34 -9.70 -9.63
N ALA A 65 2.68 -9.59 -9.69
CA ALA A 65 3.50 -10.51 -10.47
C ALA A 65 3.33 -11.96 -10.00
N SER A 66 3.27 -12.21 -8.69
CA SER A 66 3.06 -13.54 -8.10
C SER A 66 1.66 -14.12 -8.32
N LEU A 67 0.66 -13.30 -8.67
CA LEU A 67 -0.70 -13.76 -8.96
C LEU A 67 -0.93 -14.06 -10.44
N ILE A 68 -0.15 -13.41 -11.32
CA ILE A 68 -0.30 -13.53 -12.78
C ILE A 68 0.74 -14.50 -13.37
N GLY A 69 1.94 -14.58 -12.79
CA GLY A 69 3.02 -15.49 -13.19
C GLY A 69 2.97 -16.81 -12.45
#